data_AF-A0A950W1D9-F1
#
_entry.id   AF-A0A950W1D9-F1
#
_cell.length_a   1.000
_cell.length_b   1.000
_cell.length_c   1.000
_cell.angle_alpha   90.00
_cell.angle_beta   90.00
_cell.angle_gamma   90.00
#
_symmetry.space_group_name_H-M   'P 1'
#
loop_
_entity.id
_entity.type
_entity.pdbx_description
1 polymer ?
#
loop_
_entity_poly.entity_id
_entity_poly.type
_entity_poly.pdbx_seq_one_letter_code
_entity_poly.pdbx_strand_id
1 'polypeptide(L)'
;VLDSAALQKLPRFNARTQWFLEHRPHLARLVSRWHDANGDRHLLSLLRGHRMKRLLNRMLDEVAFLSDFGVRSLSRFYEAHPYVFERGGNRFEVGYVPGDSTTATFGGNSNWRGPVWMPVNFLIIESLQRFHSYYGEDFTVECPVGSGKMLHLGEVAAELAHRLCKIFLRGEDGQRPVFGASPIEQKDPHFRDKILFYEYFHGDTGRGLGASHQTGWTALVACLLQFYLKGGVAQTPAAAPITEPAVAGG
;
A
#
# COMPACT_ATOMS: atom_id res chain seq x y z
N VAL A 1 -5.62 -2.50 -14.66
CA VAL A 1 -5.17 -2.34 -16.05
C VAL A 1 -5.51 -3.63 -16.76
N LEU A 2 -6.15 -3.55 -17.92
CA LEU A 2 -6.57 -4.69 -18.72
C LEU A 2 -5.88 -4.60 -20.07
N ASP A 3 -5.24 -5.66 -20.50
CA ASP A 3 -4.66 -5.80 -21.83
C ASP A 3 -5.72 -6.27 -22.85
N SER A 4 -5.59 -5.80 -24.08
CA SER A 4 -6.48 -6.18 -25.20
C SER A 4 -6.55 -7.71 -25.37
N ALA A 5 -5.45 -8.43 -25.14
CA ALA A 5 -5.40 -9.87 -25.23
C ALA A 5 -6.27 -10.58 -24.17
N ALA A 6 -6.28 -10.12 -22.90
CA ALA A 6 -7.18 -10.68 -21.90
C ALA A 6 -8.65 -10.33 -22.18
N LEU A 7 -8.94 -9.15 -22.74
CA LEU A 7 -10.30 -8.78 -23.14
C LEU A 7 -10.84 -9.69 -24.23
N GLN A 8 -10.01 -10.06 -25.21
CA GLN A 8 -10.38 -11.04 -26.25
C GLN A 8 -10.71 -12.42 -25.67
N LYS A 9 -10.00 -12.84 -24.62
CA LYS A 9 -10.28 -14.09 -23.89
C LYS A 9 -11.55 -14.04 -23.05
N LEU A 10 -12.13 -12.85 -22.82
CA LEU A 10 -13.31 -12.63 -21.99
C LEU A 10 -14.45 -11.96 -22.77
N PRO A 11 -14.99 -12.61 -23.82
CA PRO A 11 -15.93 -11.97 -24.75
C PRO A 11 -17.22 -11.49 -24.08
N ARG A 12 -17.74 -12.23 -23.09
CA ARG A 12 -18.93 -11.82 -22.33
C ARG A 12 -18.68 -10.55 -21.49
N PHE A 13 -17.51 -10.45 -20.86
CA PHE A 13 -17.11 -9.27 -20.10
C PHE A 13 -16.94 -8.06 -21.02
N ASN A 14 -16.28 -8.25 -22.16
CA ASN A 14 -16.05 -7.18 -23.12
C ASN A 14 -17.38 -6.64 -23.68
N ALA A 15 -18.28 -7.52 -24.11
CA ALA A 15 -19.62 -7.15 -24.58
C ALA A 15 -20.42 -6.38 -23.51
N ARG A 16 -20.37 -6.83 -22.24
CA ARG A 16 -21.07 -6.15 -21.14
C ARG A 16 -20.46 -4.79 -20.83
N THR A 17 -19.14 -4.67 -20.91
CA THR A 17 -18.42 -3.41 -20.72
C THR A 17 -18.79 -2.42 -21.80
N GLN A 18 -18.75 -2.83 -23.07
CA GLN A 18 -19.16 -1.99 -24.20
C GLN A 18 -20.61 -1.54 -24.08
N TRP A 19 -21.53 -2.47 -23.80
CA TRP A 19 -22.94 -2.14 -23.56
C TRP A 19 -23.09 -1.09 -22.45
N PHE A 20 -22.37 -1.23 -21.34
CA PHE A 20 -22.43 -0.28 -20.23
C PHE A 20 -21.90 1.10 -20.61
N LEU A 21 -20.79 1.17 -21.35
CA LEU A 21 -20.21 2.44 -21.81
C LEU A 21 -21.18 3.19 -22.73
N GLU A 22 -21.87 2.48 -23.61
CA GLU A 22 -22.86 3.03 -24.54
C GLU A 22 -24.16 3.46 -23.83
N HIS A 23 -24.70 2.63 -22.93
CA HIS A 23 -26.04 2.81 -22.36
C HIS A 23 -26.04 3.56 -21.01
N ARG A 24 -24.89 3.66 -20.32
CA ARG A 24 -24.74 4.38 -19.04
C ARG A 24 -23.62 5.43 -19.10
N PRO A 25 -23.64 6.37 -20.06
CA PRO A 25 -22.53 7.30 -20.28
C PRO A 25 -22.24 8.22 -19.10
N HIS A 26 -23.26 8.57 -18.30
CA HIS A 26 -23.09 9.37 -17.08
C HIS A 26 -22.23 8.66 -16.01
N LEU A 27 -22.37 7.34 -15.88
CA LEU A 27 -21.53 6.53 -14.97
C LEU A 27 -20.16 6.25 -15.59
N ALA A 28 -20.10 5.97 -16.90
CA ALA A 28 -18.85 5.77 -17.62
C ALA A 28 -17.92 6.98 -17.51
N ARG A 29 -18.47 8.20 -17.46
CA ARG A 29 -17.71 9.43 -17.22
C ARG A 29 -17.06 9.53 -15.83
N LEU A 30 -17.39 8.66 -14.88
CA LEU A 30 -16.80 8.64 -13.54
C LEU A 30 -15.55 7.76 -13.42
N VAL A 31 -15.38 6.79 -14.33
CA VAL A 31 -14.22 5.87 -14.41
C VAL A 31 -13.24 6.32 -15.49
N SER A 32 -12.09 5.68 -15.65
CA SER A 32 -11.10 6.07 -16.68
C SER A 32 -11.70 6.02 -18.10
N ARG A 33 -11.17 6.82 -19.01
CA ARG A 33 -11.65 6.86 -20.39
C ARG A 33 -11.26 5.56 -21.07
N TRP A 34 -12.20 4.63 -21.15
CA TRP A 34 -11.98 3.28 -21.69
C TRP A 34 -11.38 3.27 -23.10
N HIS A 35 -11.80 4.24 -23.93
CA HIS A 35 -11.34 4.39 -25.31
C HIS A 35 -9.98 5.12 -25.44
N ASP A 36 -9.49 5.75 -24.38
CA ASP A 36 -8.16 6.37 -24.34
C ASP A 36 -7.16 5.29 -23.84
N ALA A 37 -6.97 4.25 -24.66
CA ALA A 37 -5.98 3.21 -24.39
C ALA A 37 -4.56 3.77 -24.52
N ASN A 38 -3.64 3.27 -23.70
CA ASN A 38 -2.21 3.51 -23.89
C ASN A 38 -1.58 2.27 -24.52
N GLY A 39 -1.37 2.30 -25.83
CA GLY A 39 -1.11 1.08 -26.62
C GLY A 39 -2.26 0.08 -26.47
N ASP A 40 -1.94 -1.17 -26.14
CA ASP A 40 -2.92 -2.26 -25.94
C ASP A 40 -3.49 -2.34 -24.51
N ARG A 41 -3.34 -1.29 -23.70
CA ARG A 41 -3.76 -1.30 -22.29
C ARG A 41 -4.91 -0.35 -22.04
N HIS A 42 -5.97 -0.89 -21.43
CA HIS A 42 -7.13 -0.15 -20.96
C HIS A 42 -7.06 0.08 -19.44
N LEU A 43 -7.41 1.28 -19.00
CA LEU A 43 -7.55 1.59 -17.59
C LEU A 43 -9.03 1.53 -17.19
N LEU A 44 -9.32 0.75 -16.15
CA LEU A 44 -10.61 0.73 -15.47
C LEU A 44 -10.39 1.11 -14.01
N SER A 45 -10.48 2.41 -13.72
CA SER A 45 -10.18 2.99 -12.41
C SER A 45 -10.97 4.28 -12.15
N LEU A 46 -11.38 4.50 -10.90
CA LEU A 46 -11.95 5.78 -10.43
C LEU A 46 -10.87 6.87 -10.29
N LEU A 47 -9.62 6.46 -10.08
CA LEU A 47 -8.45 7.33 -9.98
C LEU A 47 -7.91 7.60 -11.38
N ARG A 48 -8.36 8.72 -11.96
CA ARG A 48 -7.75 9.34 -13.14
C ARG A 48 -6.54 10.17 -12.74
N GLY A 49 -5.66 10.49 -13.69
CA GLY A 49 -4.40 11.21 -13.46
C GLY A 49 -4.49 12.37 -12.46
N HIS A 50 -5.44 13.31 -12.62
CA HIS A 50 -5.58 14.43 -11.68
C HIS A 50 -5.97 14.00 -10.25
N ARG A 51 -6.89 13.03 -10.09
CA ARG A 51 -7.29 12.52 -8.77
C ARG A 51 -6.15 11.77 -8.12
N MET A 52 -5.40 11.02 -8.91
CA MET A 52 -4.22 10.31 -8.45
C MET A 52 -3.15 11.28 -7.95
N LYS A 53 -2.82 12.35 -8.71
CA LYS A 53 -1.88 13.39 -8.25
C LYS A 53 -2.32 13.99 -6.91
N ARG A 54 -3.61 14.33 -6.76
CA ARG A 54 -4.15 14.87 -5.49
C ARG A 54 -4.07 13.87 -4.33
N LEU A 55 -4.38 12.60 -4.58
CA LEU A 55 -4.33 11.55 -3.56
C LEU A 55 -2.87 11.30 -3.13
N LEU A 56 -1.97 11.12 -4.10
CA LEU A 56 -0.55 10.87 -3.84
C LEU A 56 0.13 12.05 -3.17
N ASN A 57 -0.23 13.28 -3.53
CA ASN A 57 0.26 14.48 -2.84
C ASN A 57 -0.10 14.48 -1.34
N ARG A 58 -1.23 13.87 -0.92
CA ARG A 58 -1.54 13.73 0.51
C ARG A 58 -0.89 12.49 1.13
N MET A 59 -0.81 11.39 0.39
CA MET A 59 -0.26 10.12 0.87
C MET A 59 1.26 10.18 1.08
N LEU A 60 1.98 10.87 0.19
CA LEU A 60 3.44 10.96 0.14
C LEU A 60 4.00 12.17 0.91
N ASP A 61 3.15 12.82 1.70
CA ASP A 61 3.52 13.94 2.57
C ASP A 61 3.93 13.43 3.96
N GLU A 62 5.15 13.77 4.38
CA GLU A 62 5.78 13.27 5.60
C GLU A 62 5.17 13.84 6.88
N VAL A 63 4.59 15.04 6.83
CA VAL A 63 3.82 15.60 7.95
C VAL A 63 2.41 15.02 8.04
N ALA A 64 2.07 14.11 7.12
CA ALA A 64 0.77 13.48 7.01
C ALA A 64 0.86 11.97 7.07
N PHE A 65 0.80 11.30 5.92
CA PHE A 65 0.66 9.85 5.84
C PHE A 65 2.00 9.14 5.69
N LEU A 66 3.00 9.76 5.06
CA LEU A 66 4.27 9.09 4.78
C LEU A 66 5.18 9.12 6.02
N SER A 67 5.55 7.97 6.54
CA SER A 67 6.58 7.86 7.57
C SER A 67 7.85 7.26 7.00
N ASP A 68 8.92 7.25 7.78
CA ASP A 68 10.17 6.55 7.45
C ASP A 68 10.01 5.03 7.27
N PHE A 69 8.85 4.50 7.63
CA PHE A 69 8.54 3.07 7.70
C PHE A 69 7.36 2.65 6.83
N GLY A 70 6.75 3.59 6.09
CA GLY A 70 5.64 3.32 5.17
C GLY A 70 4.49 4.31 5.31
N VAL A 71 3.32 3.97 4.75
CA VAL A 71 2.11 4.78 4.85
C VAL A 71 1.39 4.46 6.15
N ARG A 72 1.17 5.49 6.98
CA ARG A 72 0.40 5.46 8.23
C ARG A 72 -1.08 5.15 7.97
N SER A 73 -1.74 4.46 8.90
CA SER A 73 -3.19 4.19 8.81
C SER A 73 -4.07 5.42 9.01
N LEU A 74 -3.55 6.45 9.70
CA LEU A 74 -4.18 7.76 9.84
C LEU A 74 -3.11 8.85 9.67
N SER A 75 -3.49 9.96 9.05
CA SER A 75 -2.60 11.11 8.88
C SER A 75 -2.15 11.66 10.24
N ARG A 76 -0.85 11.93 10.38
CA ARG A 76 -0.28 12.60 11.55
C ARG A 76 -0.88 13.99 11.80
N PHE A 77 -1.48 14.63 10.79
CA PHE A 77 -2.25 15.86 10.96
C PHE A 77 -3.29 15.80 12.10
N TYR A 78 -3.91 14.63 12.31
CA TYR A 78 -4.90 14.40 13.36
C TYR A 78 -4.30 14.31 14.76
N GLU A 79 -2.98 14.47 14.92
CA GLU A 79 -2.31 14.65 16.22
C GLU A 79 -2.68 16.01 16.81
N ALA A 80 -2.58 17.08 16.02
CA ALA A 80 -2.94 18.44 16.43
C ALA A 80 -4.40 18.80 16.13
N HIS A 81 -5.03 18.10 15.18
CA HIS A 81 -6.38 18.41 14.69
C HIS A 81 -7.27 17.16 14.69
N PRO A 82 -7.59 16.59 15.86
CA PRO A 82 -8.37 15.36 15.93
C PRO A 82 -9.75 15.55 15.28
N TYR A 83 -10.28 14.49 14.66
CA TYR A 83 -11.64 14.52 14.13
C TYR A 83 -12.63 14.40 15.29
N VAL A 84 -13.53 15.38 15.40
CA VAL A 84 -14.52 15.46 16.46
C VAL A 84 -15.93 15.30 15.88
N PHE A 85 -16.71 14.41 16.48
CA PHE A 85 -18.12 14.21 16.17
C PHE A 85 -18.96 14.40 17.43
N GLU A 86 -19.87 15.37 17.41
CA GLU A 86 -20.73 15.69 18.54
C GLU A 86 -22.18 15.30 18.23
N ARG A 87 -22.79 14.47 19.09
CA ARG A 87 -24.19 14.06 18.94
C ARG A 87 -24.82 13.74 20.29
N GLY A 88 -25.98 14.36 20.56
CA GLY A 88 -26.77 14.09 21.76
C GLY A 88 -26.03 14.39 23.07
N GLY A 89 -25.25 15.48 23.11
CA GLY A 89 -24.44 15.87 24.27
C GLY A 89 -23.15 15.07 24.46
N ASN A 90 -22.90 14.05 23.62
CA ASN A 90 -21.66 13.28 23.65
C ASN A 90 -20.68 13.80 22.60
N ARG A 91 -19.39 13.84 22.97
CA ARG A 91 -18.27 14.17 22.10
C ARG A 91 -17.45 12.92 21.84
N PHE A 92 -17.29 12.56 20.56
CA PHE A 92 -16.47 11.45 20.10
C PHE A 92 -15.27 12.01 19.34
N GLU A 93 -14.07 11.49 19.63
CA GLU A 93 -12.84 12.04 19.09
C GLU A 93 -11.94 10.94 18.53
N VAL A 94 -11.37 11.19 17.35
CA VAL A 94 -10.39 10.32 16.69
C VAL A 94 -9.14 11.15 16.38
N GLY A 95 -8.13 10.98 17.23
CA GLY A 95 -6.79 11.55 17.03
C GLY A 95 -5.78 10.53 16.50
N TYR A 96 -4.64 11.04 16.03
CA TYR A 96 -3.48 10.23 15.65
C TYR A 96 -2.85 9.55 16.86
N VAL A 97 -2.69 8.23 16.79
CA VAL A 97 -2.04 7.39 17.80
C VAL A 97 -1.11 6.43 17.05
N PRO A 98 0.21 6.66 17.08
CA PRO A 98 1.14 5.91 16.23
C PRO A 98 1.41 4.48 16.71
N GLY A 99 1.10 4.15 17.96
CA GLY A 99 1.44 2.87 18.59
C GLY A 99 0.24 2.06 19.07
N ASP A 100 0.31 1.58 20.31
CA ASP A 100 -0.78 0.86 20.97
C ASP A 100 -2.02 1.77 21.13
N SER A 101 -3.22 1.18 21.12
CA SER A 101 -4.44 1.99 21.26
C SER A 101 -4.51 2.64 22.64
N THR A 102 -4.89 3.92 22.67
CA THR A 102 -5.14 4.67 23.92
C THR A 102 -6.53 4.44 24.50
N THR A 103 -7.36 3.62 23.84
CA THR A 103 -8.76 3.37 24.24
C THR A 103 -9.04 1.87 24.28
N ALA A 104 -9.86 1.43 25.24
CA ALA A 104 -10.24 0.02 25.42
C ALA A 104 -11.19 -0.53 24.33
N THR A 105 -11.64 0.30 23.39
CA THR A 105 -12.53 -0.12 22.30
C THR A 105 -11.87 -1.23 21.47
N PHE A 106 -12.64 -2.26 21.13
CA PHE A 106 -12.18 -3.42 20.34
C PHE A 106 -10.98 -4.19 20.94
N GLY A 107 -10.95 -4.32 22.27
CA GLY A 107 -9.95 -5.16 22.95
C GLY A 107 -8.60 -4.49 23.18
N GLY A 108 -8.48 -3.17 22.94
CA GLY A 108 -7.33 -2.34 23.35
C GLY A 108 -6.01 -2.56 22.59
N ASN A 109 -5.84 -3.70 21.92
CA ASN A 109 -4.57 -4.06 21.25
C ASN A 109 -4.52 -3.74 19.76
N SER A 110 -5.64 -3.52 19.06
CA SER A 110 -5.62 -3.21 17.63
C SER A 110 -5.83 -1.71 17.41
N ASN A 111 -4.95 -1.10 16.62
CA ASN A 111 -5.00 0.34 16.35
C ASN A 111 -4.82 0.65 14.86
N TRP A 112 -5.81 1.35 14.30
CA TRP A 112 -5.84 1.83 12.92
C TRP A 112 -5.73 3.36 12.82
N ARG A 113 -5.34 4.02 13.92
CA ARG A 113 -5.31 5.48 14.04
C ARG A 113 -3.91 6.05 13.89
N GLY A 114 -3.03 5.38 13.16
CA GLY A 114 -1.67 5.87 12.95
C GLY A 114 -0.60 4.83 12.64
N PRO A 115 -0.66 3.59 13.15
CA PRO A 115 0.35 2.59 12.86
C PRO A 115 0.48 2.26 11.37
N VAL A 116 1.64 1.74 10.98
CA VAL A 116 1.90 1.19 9.65
C VAL A 116 1.46 -0.28 9.63
N TRP A 117 0.62 -0.60 8.65
CA TRP A 117 0.12 -1.95 8.42
C TRP A 117 0.68 -2.51 7.11
N MET A 118 1.39 -3.63 7.19
CA MET A 118 2.00 -4.31 6.04
C MET A 118 0.99 -4.61 4.91
N PRO A 119 -0.18 -5.22 5.14
CA PRO A 119 -1.07 -5.60 4.03
C PRO A 119 -1.59 -4.39 3.24
N VAL A 120 -1.94 -3.30 3.91
CA VAL A 120 -2.44 -2.09 3.24
C VAL A 120 -1.33 -1.45 2.41
N ASN A 121 -0.13 -1.35 2.96
CA ASN A 121 1.03 -0.83 2.26
C ASN A 121 1.42 -1.69 1.05
N PHE A 122 1.39 -3.02 1.20
CA PHE A 122 1.63 -3.94 0.10
C PHE A 122 0.63 -3.74 -1.05
N LEU A 123 -0.67 -3.60 -0.74
CA LEU A 123 -1.69 -3.32 -1.75
C LEU A 123 -1.51 -1.97 -2.44
N ILE A 124 -1.04 -0.95 -1.72
CA ILE A 124 -0.68 0.35 -2.30
C ILE A 124 0.47 0.19 -3.29
N ILE A 125 1.54 -0.52 -2.91
CA ILE A 125 2.71 -0.79 -3.75
C ILE A 125 2.32 -1.57 -5.02
N GLU A 126 1.51 -2.63 -4.89
CA GLU A 126 0.96 -3.38 -6.02
C GLU A 126 0.12 -2.50 -6.94
N SER A 127 -0.71 -1.62 -6.36
CA SER A 127 -1.54 -0.70 -7.13
C SER A 127 -0.70 0.32 -7.89
N LEU A 128 0.34 0.89 -7.27
CA LEU A 128 1.27 1.82 -7.91
C LEU A 128 1.99 1.17 -9.10
N GLN A 129 2.48 -0.06 -8.96
CA GLN A 129 3.09 -0.81 -10.05
C GLN A 129 2.10 -1.06 -11.20
N ARG A 130 0.86 -1.42 -10.89
CA ARG A 130 -0.21 -1.56 -11.91
C ARG A 130 -0.48 -0.25 -12.62
N PHE A 131 -0.59 0.87 -11.89
CA PHE A 131 -0.80 2.17 -12.53
C PHE A 131 0.42 2.64 -13.34
N HIS A 132 1.64 2.38 -12.87
CA HIS A 132 2.86 2.63 -13.63
C HIS A 132 2.86 1.87 -14.96
N SER A 133 2.40 0.61 -14.96
CA SER A 133 2.27 -0.17 -16.20
C SER A 133 1.34 0.46 -17.24
N TYR A 134 0.40 1.33 -16.83
CA TYR A 134 -0.46 2.06 -17.75
C TYR A 134 0.07 3.46 -18.09
N TYR A 135 0.58 4.18 -17.09
CA TYR A 135 0.99 5.57 -17.26
C TYR A 135 2.45 5.76 -17.71
N GLY A 136 3.30 4.74 -17.61
CA GLY A 136 4.71 4.81 -17.96
C GLY A 136 5.52 5.74 -17.04
N GLU A 137 6.65 6.21 -17.57
CA GLU A 137 7.61 7.09 -16.89
C GLU A 137 7.18 8.57 -16.93
N ASP A 138 6.34 8.96 -17.90
CA ASP A 138 5.89 10.35 -18.07
C ASP A 138 4.99 10.85 -16.94
N PHE A 139 4.30 9.94 -16.24
CA PHE A 139 3.47 10.30 -15.10
C PHE A 139 4.28 10.33 -13.82
N THR A 140 4.72 11.54 -13.47
CA THR A 140 5.48 11.79 -12.26
C THR A 140 4.68 12.52 -11.18
N VAL A 141 5.07 12.25 -9.93
CA VAL A 141 4.60 12.93 -8.71
C VAL A 141 5.78 13.22 -7.81
N GLU A 142 5.65 14.23 -6.96
CA GLU A 142 6.69 14.57 -5.98
C GLU A 142 6.70 13.54 -4.85
N CYS A 143 7.86 12.99 -4.51
CA CYS A 143 8.01 11.98 -3.46
C CYS A 143 9.41 12.01 -2.80
N PRO A 144 9.50 12.34 -1.51
CA PRO A 144 8.42 12.85 -0.64
C PRO A 144 7.89 14.22 -1.10
N VAL A 145 6.67 14.57 -0.72
CA VAL A 145 6.12 15.90 -1.03
C VAL A 145 6.92 16.99 -0.30
N GLY A 146 7.22 18.08 -1.00
CA GLY A 146 8.09 19.16 -0.52
C GLY A 146 9.59 18.93 -0.75
N SER A 147 10.00 17.78 -1.30
CA SER A 147 11.42 17.47 -1.57
C SER A 147 11.94 18.03 -2.90
N GLY A 148 11.06 18.43 -3.83
CA GLY A 148 11.38 18.74 -5.22
C GLY A 148 11.71 17.52 -6.09
N LYS A 149 11.77 16.31 -5.52
CA LYS A 149 12.11 15.08 -6.26
C LYS A 149 10.86 14.51 -6.94
N MET A 150 10.84 14.57 -8.27
CA MET A 150 9.77 13.99 -9.09
C MET A 150 10.10 12.54 -9.44
N LEU A 151 9.21 11.62 -9.05
CA LEU A 151 9.33 10.19 -9.29
C LEU A 151 8.16 9.68 -10.12
N HIS A 152 8.40 8.72 -11.01
CA HIS A 152 7.30 7.98 -11.63
C HIS A 152 6.72 6.96 -10.65
N LEU A 153 5.52 6.42 -10.94
CA LEU A 153 4.79 5.56 -10.00
C LEU A 153 5.54 4.27 -9.61
N GLY A 154 6.42 3.77 -10.47
CA GLY A 154 7.29 2.62 -10.19
C GLY A 154 8.35 2.95 -9.13
N GLU A 155 9.01 4.10 -9.24
CA GLU A 155 9.97 4.57 -8.24
C GLU A 155 9.30 4.87 -6.90
N VAL A 156 8.09 5.44 -6.90
CA VAL A 156 7.31 5.62 -5.67
C VAL A 156 7.01 4.29 -5.00
N ALA A 157 6.66 3.26 -5.78
CA ALA A 157 6.45 1.91 -5.25
C ALA A 157 7.73 1.34 -4.63
N ALA A 158 8.89 1.55 -5.27
CA ALA A 158 10.20 1.15 -4.77
C ALA A 158 10.58 1.88 -3.47
N GLU A 159 10.32 3.19 -3.38
CA GLU A 159 10.54 3.99 -2.18
C GLU A 159 9.71 3.48 -0.99
N LEU A 160 8.43 3.21 -1.20
CA LEU A 160 7.58 2.64 -0.15
C LEU A 160 8.02 1.24 0.27
N ALA A 161 8.41 0.39 -0.69
CA ALA A 161 8.95 -0.94 -0.40
C ALA A 161 10.23 -0.84 0.44
N HIS A 162 11.14 0.07 0.08
CA HIS A 162 12.38 0.31 0.83
C HIS A 162 12.10 0.74 2.27
N ARG A 163 11.17 1.68 2.49
CA ARG A 163 10.74 2.12 3.83
C ARG A 163 10.18 0.96 4.68
N LEU A 164 9.37 0.09 4.09
CA LEU A 164 8.84 -1.09 4.79
C LEU A 164 9.92 -2.12 5.10
N CYS A 165 10.85 -2.37 4.17
CA CYS A 165 11.99 -3.27 4.40
C CYS A 165 12.89 -2.73 5.52
N LYS A 166 13.12 -1.41 5.58
CA LYS A 166 13.92 -0.74 6.61
C LYS A 166 13.51 -1.11 8.03
N ILE A 167 12.21 -1.37 8.28
CA ILE A 167 11.69 -1.83 9.58
C ILE A 167 12.47 -3.04 10.11
N PHE A 168 12.84 -3.96 9.22
CA PHE A 168 13.44 -5.23 9.56
C PHE A 168 14.95 -5.24 9.39
N LEU A 169 15.56 -4.22 8.79
CA LEU A 169 17.00 -4.15 8.52
C LEU A 169 17.72 -3.41 9.65
N ARG A 170 19.03 -3.68 9.80
CA ARG A 170 19.85 -2.89 10.72
C ARG A 170 20.17 -1.55 10.07
N GLY A 171 19.98 -0.47 10.81
CA GLY A 171 20.42 0.86 10.42
C GLY A 171 21.93 1.05 10.62
N GLU A 172 22.40 2.26 10.36
CA GLU A 172 23.80 2.66 10.56
C GLU A 172 24.22 2.57 12.04
N ASP A 173 23.27 2.73 12.96
CA ASP A 173 23.47 2.56 14.39
C ASP A 173 23.50 1.08 14.83
N GLY A 174 23.37 0.15 13.89
CA GLY A 174 23.35 -1.29 14.11
C GLY A 174 22.02 -1.82 14.67
N GLN A 175 21.02 -0.97 14.86
CA GLN A 175 19.73 -1.36 15.45
C GLN A 175 18.67 -1.64 14.38
N ARG A 176 17.72 -2.52 14.69
CA ARG A 176 16.54 -2.76 13.84
C ARG A 176 15.33 -2.02 14.40
N PRO A 177 14.59 -1.22 13.60
CA PRO A 177 13.38 -0.56 14.08
C PRO A 177 12.37 -1.52 14.69
N VAL A 178 12.18 -2.72 14.12
CA VAL A 178 11.20 -3.73 14.59
C VAL A 178 11.37 -4.10 16.07
N PHE A 179 12.59 -4.07 16.61
CA PHE A 179 12.87 -4.39 18.02
C PHE A 179 12.72 -3.19 18.96
N GLY A 180 12.50 -1.98 18.44
CA GLY A 180 12.36 -0.77 19.22
C GLY A 180 13.55 -0.57 20.18
N ALA A 181 13.24 -0.25 21.44
CA ALA A 181 14.24 0.05 22.47
C ALA A 181 14.75 -1.18 23.25
N SER A 182 14.35 -2.40 22.88
CA SER A 182 14.66 -3.64 23.63
C SER A 182 16.16 -3.98 23.56
N PRO A 183 16.93 -3.88 24.67
CA PRO A 183 18.37 -4.15 24.62
C PRO A 183 18.68 -5.61 24.32
N ILE A 184 17.81 -6.52 24.78
CA ILE A 184 17.93 -7.96 24.55
C ILE A 184 17.78 -8.25 23.06
N GLU A 185 16.70 -7.79 22.44
CA GLU A 185 16.45 -8.04 21.03
C GLU A 185 17.40 -7.26 20.11
N GLN A 186 17.97 -6.13 20.53
CA GLN A 186 18.95 -5.40 19.71
C GLN A 186 20.37 -5.99 19.80
N LYS A 187 20.82 -6.40 20.99
CA LYS A 187 22.25 -6.63 21.27
C LYS A 187 22.60 -8.07 21.65
N ASP A 188 21.69 -8.80 22.29
CA ASP A 188 21.99 -10.14 22.78
C ASP A 188 22.27 -11.09 21.60
N PRO A 189 23.45 -11.77 21.56
CA PRO A 189 23.80 -12.68 20.47
C PRO A 189 22.78 -13.82 20.24
N HIS A 190 21.98 -14.17 21.24
CA HIS A 190 20.98 -15.23 21.17
C HIS A 190 19.62 -14.74 20.65
N PHE A 191 19.38 -13.44 20.59
CA PHE A 191 18.08 -12.84 20.20
C PHE A 191 18.18 -11.87 19.02
N ARG A 192 19.30 -11.19 18.82
CA ARG A 192 19.46 -10.09 17.84
C ARG A 192 19.21 -10.41 16.37
N ASP A 193 19.20 -11.69 16.04
CA ASP A 193 18.96 -12.20 14.68
C ASP A 193 17.66 -13.02 14.58
N LYS A 194 16.89 -13.13 15.67
CA LYS A 194 15.56 -13.77 15.72
C LYS A 194 14.48 -12.73 15.41
N ILE A 195 14.36 -12.35 14.14
CA ILE A 195 13.41 -11.33 13.69
C ILE A 195 11.97 -11.83 13.88
N LEU A 196 11.17 -11.02 14.55
CA LEU A 196 9.75 -11.28 14.82
C LEU A 196 8.86 -10.60 13.79
N PHE A 197 7.66 -11.18 13.59
CA PHE A 197 6.67 -10.70 12.63
C PHE A 197 5.49 -10.15 13.40
N TYR A 198 5.44 -8.83 13.52
CA TYR A 198 4.43 -8.16 14.31
C TYR A 198 3.14 -7.90 13.52
N GLU A 199 2.04 -7.68 14.23
CA GLU A 199 0.73 -7.41 13.65
C GLU A 199 0.72 -6.09 12.87
N TYR A 200 1.35 -5.07 13.44
CA TYR A 200 1.54 -3.74 12.87
C TYR A 200 2.78 -3.07 13.47
N PHE A 201 3.15 -1.90 12.94
CA PHE A 201 4.37 -1.19 13.33
C PHE A 201 4.06 0.23 13.73
N HIS A 202 4.80 0.74 14.72
CA HIS A 202 4.63 2.10 15.18
C HIS A 202 4.84 3.11 14.05
N GLY A 203 3.87 4.01 13.87
CA GLY A 203 3.83 4.96 12.75
C GLY A 203 5.09 5.81 12.60
N ASP A 204 5.74 6.16 13.72
CA ASP A 204 6.88 7.08 13.74
C ASP A 204 8.23 6.44 14.08
N THR A 205 8.27 5.18 14.55
CA THR A 205 9.52 4.55 15.02
C THR A 205 9.75 3.17 14.40
N GLY A 206 8.75 2.58 13.76
CA GLY A 206 8.85 1.25 13.16
C GLY A 206 8.90 0.11 14.16
N ARG A 207 8.79 0.35 15.48
CA ARG A 207 8.75 -0.74 16.47
C ARG A 207 7.58 -1.67 16.21
N GLY A 208 7.82 -2.98 16.34
CA GLY A 208 6.78 -3.99 16.21
C GLY A 208 5.77 -3.94 17.36
N LEU A 209 4.48 -4.13 17.05
CA LEU A 209 3.37 -4.05 17.98
C LEU A 209 2.32 -5.14 17.72
N GLY A 210 1.47 -5.37 18.71
CA GLY A 210 0.46 -6.44 18.67
C GLY A 210 1.11 -7.83 18.71
N ALA A 211 0.44 -8.81 18.09
CA ALA A 211 0.94 -10.19 18.06
C ALA A 211 2.28 -10.31 17.33
N SER A 212 3.29 -10.94 17.95
CA SER A 212 4.69 -10.98 17.47
C SER A 212 5.05 -12.16 16.55
N HIS A 213 4.11 -13.08 16.31
CA HIS A 213 4.25 -14.24 15.42
C HIS A 213 3.21 -14.20 14.29
N GLN A 214 2.90 -13.00 13.81
CA GLN A 214 2.04 -12.73 12.66
C GLN A 214 2.77 -13.01 11.33
N THR A 215 3.20 -14.26 11.13
CA THR A 215 3.69 -14.76 9.84
C THR A 215 2.57 -14.90 8.79
N GLY A 216 1.40 -14.31 9.05
CA GLY A 216 0.34 -14.06 8.08
C GLY A 216 0.70 -12.88 7.18
N TRP A 217 0.02 -11.74 7.33
CA TRP A 217 0.20 -10.62 6.39
C TRP A 217 1.57 -9.94 6.48
N THR A 218 2.28 -10.04 7.60
CA THR A 218 3.60 -9.40 7.73
C THR A 218 4.67 -10.14 6.95
N ALA A 219 4.47 -11.43 6.63
CA ALA A 219 5.37 -12.20 5.76
C ALA A 219 5.47 -11.63 4.33
N LEU A 220 4.53 -10.77 3.91
CA LEU A 220 4.61 -10.04 2.63
C LEU A 220 5.88 -9.19 2.49
N VAL A 221 6.58 -8.88 3.58
CA VAL A 221 7.91 -8.24 3.51
C VAL A 221 8.91 -9.05 2.69
N ALA A 222 8.79 -10.38 2.63
CA ALA A 222 9.67 -11.20 1.80
C ALA A 222 9.50 -10.88 0.30
N CYS A 223 8.27 -10.65 -0.15
CA CYS A 223 7.97 -10.20 -1.51
C CYS A 223 8.55 -8.81 -1.77
N LEU A 224 8.45 -7.90 -0.80
CA LEU A 224 8.99 -6.54 -0.91
C LEU A 224 10.53 -6.53 -0.94
N LEU A 225 11.19 -7.37 -0.15
CA LEU A 225 12.65 -7.55 -0.19
C LEU A 225 13.09 -8.08 -1.54
N GLN A 226 12.38 -9.08 -2.09
CA GLN A 226 12.68 -9.59 -3.42
C GLN A 226 12.49 -8.52 -4.50
N PHE A 227 11.41 -7.74 -4.42
CA PHE A 227 11.14 -6.62 -5.33
C PHE A 227 12.25 -5.57 -5.25
N TYR A 228 12.67 -5.20 -4.04
CA TYR A 228 13.75 -4.26 -3.79
C TYR A 228 15.09 -4.75 -4.34
N LEU A 229 15.47 -6.00 -4.05
CA LEU A 229 16.73 -6.60 -4.53
C LEU A 229 16.80 -6.73 -6.06
N LYS A 230 15.65 -6.81 -6.73
CA LYS A 230 15.54 -6.83 -8.20
C LYS A 230 15.45 -5.43 -8.83
N GLY A 231 15.71 -4.36 -8.07
CA GLY A 231 15.72 -2.99 -8.58
C GLY A 231 14.34 -2.36 -8.76
N GLY A 232 13.31 -2.82 -8.03
CA GLY A 232 11.98 -2.20 -8.06
C GLY A 232 11.17 -2.47 -9.33
N VAL A 233 11.53 -3.50 -10.10
CA VAL A 233 10.78 -3.92 -11.29
C VAL A 233 9.88 -5.09 -10.93
N ALA A 234 8.56 -4.87 -11.03
CA ALA A 234 7.59 -5.97 -10.97
C ALA A 234 7.87 -6.93 -12.13
N GLN A 235 8.13 -8.20 -11.83
CA GLN A 235 7.84 -9.23 -12.82
C GLN A 235 6.33 -9.41 -12.83
N THR A 236 5.68 -9.03 -13.92
CA THR A 236 4.33 -9.52 -14.19
C THR A 236 4.39 -11.05 -14.07
N PRO A 237 3.66 -11.70 -13.15
CA PRO A 237 3.60 -13.15 -13.15
C PRO A 237 3.10 -13.55 -14.53
N ALA A 238 3.85 -14.40 -15.24
CA ALA A 238 3.29 -15.04 -16.42
C ALA A 238 1.97 -15.68 -15.99
N ALA A 239 0.87 -15.32 -16.65
CA ALA A 239 -0.43 -15.89 -16.33
C ALA A 239 -0.28 -17.41 -16.30
N ALA A 240 -0.53 -18.01 -15.14
CA ALA A 240 -0.52 -19.47 -15.03
C ALA A 240 -1.48 -20.01 -16.11
N PRO A 241 -1.05 -20.96 -16.95
CA PRO A 241 -1.94 -21.52 -17.94
C PRO A 241 -3.17 -22.06 -17.21
N ILE A 242 -4.35 -21.63 -17.64
CA ILE A 242 -5.60 -22.19 -17.18
C ILE A 242 -5.61 -23.63 -17.70
N THR A 243 -5.28 -24.58 -16.85
CA THR A 243 -5.46 -26.00 -17.17
C THR A 243 -6.95 -26.26 -17.26
N GLU A 244 -7.42 -26.59 -18.46
CA GLU A 244 -8.79 -27.07 -18.64
C GLU A 244 -9.04 -28.27 -17.72
N PRO A 245 -10.20 -28.35 -17.05
CA PRO A 245 -10.54 -29.51 -16.25
C PRO A 245 -10.57 -30.73 -17.18
N ALA A 246 -9.84 -31.78 -16.78
CA ALA A 246 -9.88 -33.06 -17.46
C ALA A 246 -11.34 -33.52 -17.60
N VAL A 247 -11.78 -33.63 -18.85
CA VAL A 247 -13.06 -34.26 -19.18
C VAL A 247 -12.93 -35.72 -18.76
N ALA A 248 -13.62 -36.10 -17.68
CA ALA A 248 -13.80 -37.49 -17.31
C ALA A 248 -14.62 -38.16 -18.41
N GLY A 249 -13.94 -38.89 -19.31
CA GLY A 249 -14.57 -39.76 -20.29
C GLY A 249 -15.23 -40.95 -19.57
N GLY A 250 -16.48 -41.20 -19.90
CA GLY A 250 -17.18 -42.46 -19.62
C GLY A 250 -16.84 -43.54 -20.65
#